data_AF-A0A068MV21-F1
#
_entry.id   AF-A0A068MV21-F1
#
_cell.length_a   1.000
_cell.length_b   1.000
_cell.length_c   1.000
_cell.angle_alpha   90.00
_cell.angle_beta   90.00
_cell.angle_gamma   90.00
#
_symmetry.space_group_name_H-M   'P 1'
#
loop_
_entity.id
_entity.type
_entity.pdbx_description
1 polymer ?
#
loop_
_entity_poly.entity_id
_entity_poly.type
_entity_poly.pdbx_seq_one_letter_code
_entity_poly.pdbx_strand_id
1 'polypeptide(L)'
;MKNKIIFAFIIICLIHFAEHIFQLSQLYLLGWERPDCLGLLGVYFPELMRSQWLHFLYAVIMEIGLYVFLSLFGLTALMLQTLHLGEHTILLATVPNPWCIGEIWFPRIELHFFYNLVVLIPMMVIFSKRKNLLSRY
;
A
#
# COMPACT_ATOMS: atom_id res chain seq x y z
N MET A 1 -9.78 3.70 23.46
CA MET A 1 -8.41 3.83 22.88
C MET A 1 -8.21 2.98 21.62
N LYS A 2 -8.51 1.67 21.62
CA LYS A 2 -8.36 0.77 20.45
C LYS A 2 -8.96 1.33 19.14
N ASN A 3 -10.19 1.87 19.19
CA ASN A 3 -10.85 2.42 18.00
C ASN A 3 -10.09 3.60 17.36
N LYS A 4 -9.41 4.43 18.18
CA LYS A 4 -8.61 5.56 17.66
C LYS A 4 -7.38 5.06 16.91
N ILE A 5 -6.74 3.99 17.40
CA ILE A 5 -5.56 3.38 16.78
C ILE A 5 -5.94 2.71 15.44
N ILE A 6 -7.04 1.97 15.42
CA ILE A 6 -7.56 1.36 14.18
C ILE A 6 -7.90 2.44 13.14
N PHE A 7 -8.54 3.53 13.58
CA PHE A 7 -8.87 4.63 12.68
C PHE A 7 -7.62 5.32 12.12
N ALA A 8 -6.62 5.58 12.95
CA ALA A 8 -5.33 6.10 12.50
C ALA A 8 -4.64 5.17 11.50
N PHE A 9 -4.66 3.86 11.76
CA PHE A 9 -4.14 2.84 10.83
C PHE A 9 -4.85 2.88 9.47
N ILE A 10 -6.18 2.90 9.46
CA ILE A 10 -6.97 3.00 8.23
C ILE A 10 -6.66 4.30 7.48
N ILE A 11 -6.51 5.43 8.18
CA ILE A 11 -6.10 6.70 7.56
C ILE A 11 -4.74 6.57 6.87
N ILE A 12 -3.75 5.96 7.52
CA ILE A 12 -2.42 5.76 6.93
C ILE A 12 -2.52 4.94 5.65
N CYS A 13 -3.28 3.84 5.66
CA CYS A 13 -3.52 3.02 4.46
C CYS A 13 -4.22 3.82 3.35
N LEU A 14 -5.20 4.66 3.69
CA LEU A 14 -5.92 5.49 2.71
C LEU A 14 -5.02 6.58 2.11
N ILE A 15 -4.14 7.19 2.90
CA ILE A 15 -3.17 8.19 2.40
C ILE A 15 -2.18 7.52 1.44
N HIS A 16 -1.65 6.35 1.80
CA HIS A 16 -0.80 5.58 0.89
C HIS A 16 -1.53 5.19 -0.39
N PHE A 17 -2.77 4.70 -0.29
CA PHE A 17 -3.53 4.38 -1.48
C PHE A 17 -3.82 5.61 -2.36
N ALA A 18 -4.07 6.76 -1.74
CA ALA A 18 -4.22 8.03 -2.45
C ALA A 18 -2.94 8.39 -3.24
N GLU A 19 -1.75 8.15 -2.68
CA GLU A 19 -0.48 8.32 -3.41
C GLU A 19 -0.51 7.62 -4.78
N HIS A 20 -0.94 6.36 -4.80
CA HIS A 20 -1.01 5.55 -6.02
C HIS A 20 -2.14 5.96 -6.97
N ILE A 21 -3.29 6.43 -6.45
CA ILE A 21 -4.34 7.04 -7.29
C ILE A 21 -3.78 8.26 -8.02
N PHE A 22 -3.01 9.11 -7.33
CA PHE A 22 -2.39 10.28 -7.94
C PHE A 22 -1.35 9.89 -8.99
N GLN A 23 -0.52 8.87 -8.74
CA GLN A 23 0.41 8.35 -9.76
C GLN A 23 -0.30 7.87 -11.02
N LEU A 24 -1.39 7.11 -10.88
CA LEU A 24 -2.21 6.69 -12.01
C LEU A 24 -2.86 7.86 -12.73
N SER A 25 -3.35 8.84 -11.98
CA SER A 25 -3.97 10.05 -12.56
C SER A 25 -2.95 10.88 -13.33
N GLN A 26 -1.73 11.03 -12.80
CA GLN A 26 -0.62 11.68 -13.48
C GLN A 26 -0.28 10.99 -14.80
N LEU A 27 -0.22 9.67 -14.80
CA LEU A 27 0.09 8.88 -15.99
C LEU A 27 -1.04 8.94 -17.04
N TYR A 28 -2.27 8.58 -16.65
CA TYR A 28 -3.35 8.33 -17.60
C TYR A 28 -4.26 9.53 -17.86
N LEU A 29 -4.43 10.44 -16.89
CA LEU A 29 -5.29 11.62 -17.05
C LEU A 29 -4.49 12.87 -17.43
N LEU A 30 -3.29 13.04 -16.87
CA LEU A 30 -2.44 14.21 -17.13
C LEU A 30 -1.37 13.96 -18.19
N GLY A 31 -1.15 12.70 -18.59
CA GLY A 31 -0.20 12.32 -19.63
C GLY A 31 1.27 12.55 -19.26
N TRP A 32 1.59 12.55 -17.97
CA TRP A 32 2.96 12.71 -17.50
C TRP A 32 3.80 11.49 -17.88
N GLU A 33 5.10 11.70 -18.08
CA GLU A 33 6.03 10.58 -18.23
C GLU A 33 6.12 9.79 -16.92
N ARG A 34 6.34 8.47 -17.01
CA ARG A 34 6.39 7.58 -15.85
C ARG A 34 7.36 8.03 -14.74
N PRO A 35 8.57 8.56 -15.05
CA PRO A 35 9.50 9.06 -14.01
C PRO A 35 8.98 10.29 -13.25
N ASP A 36 8.00 11.01 -13.81
CA ASP A 36 7.41 12.22 -13.24
C ASP A 36 6.10 11.94 -12.51
N CYS A 37 5.56 10.71 -12.62
CA CYS A 37 4.38 10.26 -11.89
C CYS A 37 4.71 9.98 -10.41
N LEU A 38 4.90 11.04 -9.63
CA LEU A 38 5.41 10.99 -8.27
C LEU A 38 4.32 10.86 -7.18
N GLY A 39 3.03 10.86 -7.52
CA GLY A 39 1.95 10.73 -6.55
C GLY A 39 1.59 12.03 -5.85
N LEU A 40 0.90 11.94 -4.70
CA LEU A 40 0.40 13.09 -3.95
C LEU A 40 1.51 13.77 -3.14
N LEU A 41 2.23 13.01 -2.32
CA LEU A 41 3.35 13.48 -1.51
C LEU A 41 4.62 13.63 -2.34
N GLY A 42 4.85 12.73 -3.31
CA GLY A 42 6.09 12.74 -4.08
C GLY A 42 6.26 13.95 -5.00
N VAL A 43 5.19 14.65 -5.38
CA VAL A 43 5.33 15.94 -6.10
C VAL A 43 6.00 17.02 -5.22
N TYR A 44 5.78 16.98 -3.90
CA TYR A 44 6.40 17.90 -2.94
C TYR A 44 7.74 17.39 -2.41
N PHE A 45 7.93 16.06 -2.37
CA PHE A 45 9.13 15.39 -1.86
C PHE A 45 9.62 14.32 -2.85
N PRO A 46 10.12 14.72 -4.03
CA PRO A 46 10.46 13.80 -5.13
C PRO A 46 11.57 12.80 -4.75
N GLU A 47 12.54 13.21 -3.94
CA GLU A 47 13.61 12.34 -3.47
C GLU A 47 13.07 11.19 -2.62
N LEU A 48 12.08 11.49 -1.77
CA LEU A 48 11.44 10.50 -0.92
C LEU A 48 10.72 9.44 -1.76
N MET A 49 9.96 9.87 -2.77
CA MET A 49 9.26 8.97 -3.71
C MET A 49 10.24 8.12 -4.54
N ARG A 50 11.33 8.71 -5.02
CA ARG A 50 12.33 8.02 -5.86
C ARG A 50 13.21 7.04 -5.08
N SER A 51 13.33 7.19 -3.76
CA SER A 51 14.29 6.44 -2.92
C SER A 51 13.82 5.06 -2.45
N GLN A 52 12.64 4.58 -2.85
CA GLN A 52 12.00 3.34 -2.37
C GLN A 52 11.67 3.26 -0.87
N TRP A 53 12.31 4.08 -0.03
CA TRP A 53 12.09 4.14 1.41
C TRP A 53 10.65 4.47 1.78
N LEU A 54 10.00 5.36 1.02
CA LEU A 54 8.61 5.74 1.29
C LEU A 54 7.69 4.51 1.27
N HIS A 55 7.73 3.76 0.17
CA HIS A 55 6.89 2.58 0.01
C HIS A 55 7.27 1.47 0.98
N PHE A 56 8.57 1.26 1.22
CA PHE A 56 9.00 0.27 2.20
C PHE A 56 8.48 0.60 3.61
N LEU A 57 8.58 1.87 4.04
CA LEU A 57 8.09 2.28 5.36
C LEU A 57 6.57 2.10 5.48
N TYR A 58 5.82 2.48 4.44
CA TYR A 58 4.37 2.21 4.40
C TYR A 58 4.09 0.70 4.48
N ALA A 59 4.80 -0.12 3.73
CA ALA A 59 4.62 -1.57 3.72
C ALA A 59 4.89 -2.21 5.09
N VAL A 60 5.91 -1.73 5.81
CA VAL A 60 6.24 -2.15 7.19
C VAL A 60 5.13 -1.75 8.16
N ILE A 61 4.65 -0.49 8.10
CA ILE A 61 3.56 -0.01 8.96
C ILE A 61 2.28 -0.81 8.70
N MET A 62 1.98 -1.10 7.44
CA MET A 62 0.84 -1.92 7.04
C MET A 62 0.94 -3.35 7.57
N GLU A 63 2.10 -3.99 7.43
CA GLU A 63 2.36 -5.34 7.96
C GLU A 63 2.14 -5.40 9.48
N ILE A 64 2.75 -4.48 10.23
CA ILE A 64 2.58 -4.40 11.69
C ILE A 64 1.12 -4.19 12.06
N GLY A 65 0.42 -3.28 11.38
CA GLY A 65 -0.99 -3.03 11.65
C GLY A 65 -1.88 -4.22 11.34
N LEU A 66 -1.67 -4.90 10.21
CA LEU A 66 -2.40 -6.12 9.87
C LEU A 66 -2.11 -7.26 10.85
N TYR A 67 -0.88 -7.40 11.34
CA TYR A 67 -0.54 -8.38 12.36
C TYR A 67 -1.24 -8.08 13.69
N VAL A 68 -1.15 -6.84 14.18
CA VAL A 68 -1.81 -6.40 15.43
C VAL A 68 -3.32 -6.52 15.35
N PHE A 69 -3.90 -6.25 14.18
CA PHE A 69 -5.33 -6.29 13.92
C PHE A 69 -5.74 -7.48 13.04
N LEU A 70 -5.02 -8.60 13.14
CA LEU A 70 -5.26 -9.79 12.31
C LEU A 70 -6.70 -10.29 12.44
N SER A 71 -7.23 -10.27 13.66
CA SER A 71 -8.62 -10.63 13.91
C SER A 71 -9.62 -9.69 13.22
N LEU A 72 -9.25 -8.48 12.80
CA LEU A 72 -10.15 -7.54 12.12
C LEU A 72 -10.01 -7.56 10.60
N PHE A 73 -8.86 -8.00 10.08
CA PHE A 73 -8.52 -7.88 8.66
C PHE A 73 -8.21 -9.21 7.97
N GLY A 74 -8.03 -10.29 8.72
CA GLY A 74 -7.91 -11.66 8.21
C GLY A 74 -6.50 -12.02 7.71
N LEU A 75 -6.24 -13.34 7.66
CA LEU A 75 -4.94 -13.89 7.27
C LEU A 75 -4.60 -13.62 5.81
N THR A 76 -5.60 -13.61 4.91
CA THR A 76 -5.38 -13.36 3.48
C THR A 76 -4.78 -11.98 3.22
N ALA A 77 -5.28 -10.95 3.90
CA ALA A 77 -4.74 -9.59 3.78
C ALA A 77 -3.29 -9.53 4.29
N LEU A 78 -3.01 -10.19 5.42
CA LEU A 78 -1.65 -10.30 5.95
C LEU A 78 -0.72 -11.00 4.95
N MET A 79 -1.09 -12.17 4.43
CA MET A 79 -0.24 -12.91 3.48
C MET A 79 0.09 -12.11 2.22
N LEU A 80 -0.90 -11.40 1.66
CA LEU A 80 -0.68 -10.54 0.50
C LEU A 80 0.23 -9.35 0.84
N GLN A 81 0.05 -8.74 2.02
CA GLN A 81 0.91 -7.67 2.49
C GLN A 81 2.35 -8.14 2.74
N THR A 82 2.53 -9.33 3.32
CA THR A 82 3.86 -9.92 3.54
C THR A 82 4.59 -10.13 2.21
N LEU A 83 3.89 -10.63 1.18
CA LEU A 83 4.45 -10.76 -0.17
C LEU A 83 4.89 -9.40 -0.73
N HIS A 84 4.04 -8.38 -0.62
CA HIS A 84 4.33 -7.03 -1.08
C HIS A 84 5.52 -6.38 -0.33
N LEU A 85 5.59 -6.55 0.99
CA LEU A 85 6.74 -6.11 1.80
C LEU A 85 8.02 -6.85 1.40
N GLY A 86 7.93 -8.14 1.09
CA GLY A 86 9.05 -8.94 0.57
C GLY A 86 9.64 -8.35 -0.71
N GLU A 87 8.79 -7.94 -1.67
CA GLU A 87 9.25 -7.28 -2.90
C GLU A 87 9.96 -5.95 -2.60
N HIS A 88 9.40 -5.11 -1.73
CA HIS A 88 10.05 -3.87 -1.32
C HIS A 88 11.40 -4.09 -0.64
N THR A 89 11.50 -5.16 0.17
CA THR A 89 12.75 -5.55 0.84
C THR A 89 13.80 -5.93 -0.18
N ILE A 90 13.43 -6.70 -1.21
CA ILE A 90 14.33 -7.09 -2.31
C ILE A 90 14.77 -5.85 -3.11
N LEU A 91 13.84 -4.94 -3.43
CA LEU A 91 14.14 -3.71 -4.16
C LEU A 91 15.06 -2.75 -3.39
N LEU A 92 14.99 -2.72 -2.06
CA LEU A 92 15.93 -1.96 -1.24
C LEU A 92 17.30 -2.62 -1.14
N ALA A 93 17.33 -3.96 -1.08
CA ALA A 93 18.57 -4.73 -0.93
C ALA A 93 19.36 -4.90 -2.25
N THR A 94 18.72 -4.70 -3.40
CA THR A 94 19.33 -4.84 -4.73
C THR A 94 19.41 -3.51 -5.46
N VAL A 95 20.45 -3.31 -6.27
CA VAL A 95 20.43 -2.27 -7.33
C VAL A 95 19.25 -2.61 -8.24
N PRO A 96 18.35 -1.67 -8.63
CA PRO A 96 17.04 -1.93 -9.24
C PRO A 96 17.09 -3.10 -10.22
N ASN A 97 16.65 -4.26 -9.74
CA ASN A 97 16.80 -5.52 -10.43
C ASN A 97 15.44 -5.91 -11.00
N PRO A 98 15.27 -6.02 -12.33
CA PRO A 98 13.97 -6.29 -12.96
C PRO A 98 13.38 -7.68 -12.63
N TRP A 99 14.04 -8.49 -11.80
CA TRP A 99 13.57 -9.81 -11.38
C TRP A 99 12.59 -9.80 -10.19
N CYS A 100 12.13 -8.63 -9.71
CA CYS A 100 10.98 -8.61 -8.79
C CYS A 100 9.73 -9.13 -9.52
N ILE A 101 9.10 -10.16 -8.92
CA ILE A 101 8.19 -11.09 -9.61
C ILE A 101 7.06 -10.37 -10.36
N GLY A 102 6.48 -9.32 -9.78
CA GLY A 102 5.41 -8.55 -10.43
C GLY A 102 5.88 -7.60 -11.55
N GLU A 103 7.07 -7.00 -11.43
CA GLU A 103 7.56 -5.97 -12.38
C GLU A 103 7.96 -6.55 -13.75
N ILE A 104 8.14 -7.87 -13.82
CA ILE A 104 8.34 -8.61 -15.07
C ILE A 104 7.12 -8.50 -15.99
N TRP A 105 5.93 -8.46 -15.40
CA TRP A 105 4.66 -8.55 -16.14
C TRP A 105 3.93 -7.21 -16.23
N PHE A 106 4.06 -6.37 -15.20
CA PHE A 106 3.34 -5.11 -15.11
C PHE A 106 4.30 -3.97 -14.75
N PRO A 107 4.14 -2.78 -15.35
CA PRO A 107 4.91 -1.62 -14.92
C PRO A 107 4.61 -1.26 -13.46
N ARG A 108 5.62 -0.68 -12.80
CA ARG A 108 5.64 -0.44 -11.35
C ARG A 108 4.40 0.28 -10.80
N ILE A 109 3.92 1.33 -11.48
CA ILE A 109 2.79 2.16 -11.00
C ILE A 109 1.51 1.33 -10.93
N GLU A 110 1.19 0.63 -12.02
CA GLU A 110 0.03 -0.24 -12.15
C GLU A 110 0.10 -1.42 -11.18
N LEU A 111 1.29 -2.02 -11.03
CA LEU A 111 1.53 -3.11 -10.11
C LEU A 111 1.32 -2.71 -8.64
N HIS A 112 1.86 -1.56 -8.22
CA HIS A 112 1.67 -1.07 -6.85
C HIS A 112 0.21 -0.76 -6.58
N PHE A 113 -0.48 -0.13 -7.52
CA PHE A 113 -1.92 0.10 -7.40
C PHE A 113 -2.70 -1.21 -7.25
N PHE A 114 -2.35 -2.23 -8.04
CA PHE A 114 -2.95 -3.56 -7.93
C PHE A 114 -2.72 -4.19 -6.55
N TYR A 115 -1.48 -4.19 -6.05
CA TYR A 115 -1.18 -4.71 -4.71
C TYR A 115 -1.99 -4.01 -3.62
N ASN A 116 -2.08 -2.69 -3.69
CA ASN A 116 -2.86 -1.93 -2.74
C ASN A 116 -4.35 -2.28 -2.81
N LEU A 117 -4.91 -2.49 -4.00
CA LEU A 117 -6.31 -2.92 -4.14
C LEU A 117 -6.56 -4.30 -3.51
N VAL A 118 -5.71 -5.29 -3.79
CA VAL A 118 -5.91 -6.66 -3.30
C VAL A 118 -5.70 -6.80 -1.79
N VAL A 119 -4.98 -5.85 -1.15
CA VAL A 119 -4.87 -5.77 0.31
C VAL A 119 -6.00 -4.91 0.91
N LEU A 120 -6.24 -3.71 0.39
CA LEU A 120 -7.17 -2.74 0.93
C LEU A 120 -8.63 -3.20 0.85
N ILE A 121 -9.06 -3.81 -0.26
CA ILE A 121 -10.46 -4.23 -0.43
C ILE A 121 -10.85 -5.29 0.61
N PRO A 122 -10.15 -6.44 0.74
CA PRO A 122 -10.46 -7.42 1.78
C PRO A 122 -10.42 -6.83 3.19
N MET A 123 -9.44 -5.96 3.46
CA MET A 123 -9.29 -5.27 4.74
C MET A 123 -10.56 -4.46 5.09
N MET A 124 -11.05 -3.65 4.14
CA MET A 124 -12.25 -2.81 4.34
C MET A 124 -13.54 -3.62 4.43
N VAL A 125 -13.66 -4.71 3.66
CA VAL A 125 -14.83 -5.62 3.71
C VAL A 125 -14.91 -6.32 5.07
N ILE A 126 -13.80 -6.87 5.56
CA ILE A 126 -13.76 -7.59 6.84
C ILE A 126 -13.98 -6.63 8.00
N PHE A 127 -13.36 -5.44 7.96
CA PHE A 127 -13.60 -4.39 8.95
C PHE A 127 -15.07 -3.97 9.01
N SER A 128 -15.72 -3.75 7.86
CA SER A 128 -17.13 -3.38 7.80
C SER A 128 -18.05 -4.47 8.39
N LYS A 129 -17.78 -5.74 8.07
CA LYS A 129 -18.53 -6.88 8.65
C LYS A 129 -18.35 -7.00 10.16
N ARG A 130 -17.12 -6.84 10.66
CA ARG A 130 -16.81 -7.00 12.09
C ARG A 130 -17.19 -5.80 12.95
N LYS A 131 -17.15 -4.57 12.40
CA LYS A 131 -17.69 -3.38 13.07
C LYS A 131 -19.16 -3.55 13.42
N ASN A 132 -19.95 -4.10 12.48
CA ASN A 132 -21.37 -4.38 12.68
C ASN A 132 -21.63 -5.50 13.71
N LEU A 133 -20.68 -6.42 13.90
CA LEU A 133 -20.76 -7.45 14.95
C LEU A 133 -20.44 -6.86 16.32
N LEU A 134 -19.42 -6.01 16.42
CA LEU A 134 -19.01 -5.38 17.68
C LEU A 134 -19.97 -4.28 18.16
N SER A 135 -20.82 -3.72 17.29
CA SER A 135 -21.86 -2.76 17.66
C SER A 135 -23.18 -3.40 18.07
N ARG A 136 -23.30 -4.73 18.00
CA ARG A 136 -24.50 -5.50 18.36
C ARG A 136 -24.45 -6.11 19.77
N TYR A 137 -23.34 -5.92 20.47
CA TYR A 137 -23.13 -6.27 21.88
C TYR A 137 -22.75 -5.00 22.65
#